data_AF-A0A2E6XMJ1-F1
#
_entry.id   AF-A0A2E6XMJ1-F1
#
_cell.length_a   1.000
_cell.length_b   1.000
_cell.length_c   1.000
_cell.angle_alpha   90.00
_cell.angle_beta   90.00
_cell.angle_gamma   90.00
#
_symmetry.space_group_name_H-M   'P 1'
#
loop_
_entity.id
_entity.type
_entity.pdbx_description
1 polymer ?
#
loop_
_entity_poly.entity_id
_entity_poly.type
_entity_poly.pdbx_seq_one_letter_code
_entity_poly.pdbx_strand_id
1 'polypeptide(L)'
;MAYECKVYDKNGKLKKIVKESQLTKNGKEIFNQPSTKKITSFINSFKDPTVEINKDTKFYNKVCVVCKKEFHPRHPNSKYCSHECQKSLYLAKKKVAKKRKEKNGSPG
;
A
#
# COMPACT_ATOMS: atom_id res chain seq x y z
N MET A 1 12.64 12.29 1.10
CA MET A 1 11.43 12.87 1.73
C MET A 1 11.73 12.99 3.21
N ALA A 2 11.82 14.19 3.76
CA ALA A 2 12.12 14.37 5.19
C ALA A 2 10.81 14.26 5.98
N TYR A 3 10.74 13.32 6.92
CA TYR A 3 9.58 13.16 7.78
C TYR A 3 9.69 14.08 9.01
N GLU A 4 8.63 14.81 9.32
CA GLU A 4 8.55 15.69 10.50
C GLU A 4 7.47 15.17 11.47
N CYS A 5 7.87 14.86 12.70
CA CYS A 5 6.96 14.40 13.74
C CYS A 5 6.54 15.56 14.66
N LYS A 6 5.24 15.90 14.66
CA LYS A 6 4.64 16.90 15.55
C LYS A 6 4.30 16.27 16.92
N VAL A 7 4.95 16.72 17.98
CA VAL A 7 4.71 16.27 19.36
C VAL A 7 3.81 17.29 20.06
N TYR A 8 2.66 16.85 20.56
CA TYR A 8 1.68 17.70 21.26
C TYR A 8 1.72 17.47 22.77
N ASP A 9 1.25 18.47 23.50
CA ASP A 9 1.01 18.43 24.94
C ASP A 9 -0.24 17.62 25.30
N LYS A 10 -0.40 17.31 26.59
CA LYS A 10 -1.62 16.70 27.14
C LYS A 10 -2.88 17.54 26.87
N ASN A 11 -2.69 18.86 26.70
CA ASN A 11 -3.75 19.82 26.37
C ASN A 11 -3.89 20.02 24.83
N GLY A 12 -3.27 19.18 24.01
CA GLY A 12 -3.34 19.25 22.55
C GLY A 12 -2.54 20.39 21.90
N LYS A 13 -1.79 21.18 22.68
CA LYS A 13 -0.95 22.26 22.15
C LYS A 13 0.33 21.71 21.52
N LEU A 14 0.72 22.19 20.35
CA LEU A 14 1.96 21.75 19.71
C LEU A 14 3.16 22.12 20.59
N LYS A 15 3.94 21.12 20.97
CA LYS A 15 5.02 21.22 21.93
C LYS A 15 6.38 21.32 21.24
N LYS A 16 6.60 20.49 20.21
CA LYS A 16 7.77 20.54 19.34
C LYS A 16 7.54 19.81 18.02
N ILE A 17 8.32 20.17 17.00
CA ILE A 17 8.41 19.43 15.73
C ILE A 17 9.79 18.77 15.70
N VAL A 18 9.81 17.44 15.74
CA VAL A 18 11.03 16.64 15.68
C VAL A 18 11.31 16.32 14.22
N LYS A 19 12.45 16.81 13.72
CA LYS A 19 12.95 16.52 12.38
C LYS A 19 13.85 15.29 12.39
N GLU A 20 13.90 14.58 11.27
CA GLU A 20 14.75 13.39 11.06
C GLU A 20 16.22 13.62 11.44
N SER A 21 16.76 14.80 11.16
CA SER A 21 18.14 15.19 11.50
C SER A 21 18.42 15.29 13.01
N GLN A 22 17.39 15.39 13.85
CA GLN A 22 17.52 15.41 15.31
C GLN A 22 17.37 14.02 15.94
N LEU A 23 16.84 13.04 15.20
CA LEU A 23 16.68 11.65 15.66
C LEU A 23 18.01 10.88 15.73
N THR A 24 18.99 11.30 14.92
CA THR A 24 20.19 10.50 14.62
C THR A 24 21.33 10.63 15.63
N LYS A 25 21.26 11.56 16.59
CA LYS A 25 22.34 11.73 17.60
C LYS A 25 22.13 10.88 18.86
N ASN A 26 20.88 10.73 19.34
CA ASN A 26 20.60 9.96 20.56
C ASN A 26 20.11 8.53 20.31
N GLY A 27 19.67 8.20 19.09
CA GLY A 27 19.20 6.85 18.77
C GLY A 27 20.29 5.78 18.84
N LYS A 28 21.55 6.14 18.55
CA LYS A 28 22.69 5.19 18.59
C LYS A 28 23.06 4.76 20.01
N GLU A 29 22.82 5.59 21.02
CA GLU A 29 23.15 5.25 22.41
C GLU A 29 22.09 4.35 23.09
N ILE A 30 20.82 4.42 22.67
CA ILE A 30 19.74 3.53 23.16
C ILE A 30 20.03 2.05 22.81
N PHE A 31 20.65 1.81 21.66
CA PHE A 31 21.05 0.48 21.19
C PHE A 31 22.36 -0.04 21.82
N ASN A 32 23.08 0.77 22.61
CA ASN A 32 24.31 0.37 23.30
C ASN A 32 24.08 -0.01 24.78
N GLN A 33 22.84 0.00 25.28
CA GLN A 33 22.54 -0.46 26.64
C GLN A 33 22.76 -1.98 26.77
N PRO A 34 23.26 -2.49 27.92
CA PRO A 34 23.47 -3.93 28.15
C PRO A 34 22.20 -4.77 27.95
N SER A 35 21.04 -4.20 28.32
CA SER A 35 19.72 -4.82 28.15
C SER A 35 19.29 -4.95 26.69
N THR A 36 19.74 -4.05 25.82
CA THR A 36 19.35 -4.03 24.40
C THR A 36 20.32 -4.82 23.51
N LYS A 37 21.54 -5.11 23.98
CA LYS A 37 22.55 -5.91 23.24
C LYS A 37 22.03 -7.26 22.73
N LYS A 38 21.27 -8.01 23.54
CA LYS A 38 20.69 -9.31 23.14
C LYS A 38 19.67 -9.17 22.02
N ILE A 39 18.84 -8.12 22.07
CA ILE A 39 17.86 -7.82 21.02
C ILE A 39 18.57 -7.36 19.75
N THR A 40 19.63 -6.54 19.86
CA THR A 40 20.41 -6.09 18.70
C THR A 40 21.13 -7.23 18.01
N SER A 41 21.76 -8.15 18.76
CA SER A 41 22.38 -9.34 18.18
C SER A 41 21.35 -10.26 17.50
N PHE A 42 20.14 -10.36 18.07
CA PHE A 42 19.05 -11.12 17.48
C PHE A 42 18.53 -10.47 16.19
N ILE A 43 18.30 -9.15 16.19
CA ILE A 43 17.90 -8.38 15.00
C ILE A 43 18.95 -8.53 13.89
N ASN A 44 20.23 -8.38 14.21
CA ASN A 44 21.32 -8.52 13.23
C ASN A 44 21.52 -9.96 12.74
N SER A 45 21.03 -10.97 13.48
CA SER A 45 21.05 -12.36 13.05
C SER A 45 19.97 -12.69 12.03
N PHE A 46 18.93 -11.85 11.90
CA PHE A 46 18.01 -11.97 10.79
C PHE A 46 18.73 -11.55 9.52
N LYS A 47 18.87 -12.50 8.61
CA LYS A 47 19.26 -12.21 7.24
C LYS A 47 18.10 -11.43 6.62
N ASP A 48 18.36 -10.21 6.17
CA ASP A 48 17.37 -9.49 5.35
C ASP A 48 16.94 -10.42 4.21
N PRO A 49 15.62 -10.54 3.93
CA PRO A 49 15.16 -11.37 2.84
C PRO A 49 15.87 -10.89 1.57
N THR A 50 16.56 -11.81 0.90
CA THR A 50 17.17 -11.54 -0.40
C THR A 50 16.03 -11.27 -1.38
N VAL A 51 15.67 -10.01 -1.54
CA VAL A 51 14.71 -9.58 -2.56
C VAL A 51 15.43 -9.75 -3.89
N GLU A 52 15.30 -10.92 -4.49
CA GLU A 52 15.73 -11.18 -5.85
C GLU A 52 14.82 -10.38 -6.79
N ILE A 53 15.21 -9.13 -7.04
CA ILE A 53 14.52 -8.27 -8.00
C ILE A 53 14.83 -8.85 -9.39
N ASN A 54 13.95 -9.72 -9.87
CA ASN A 54 13.99 -10.23 -11.24
C ASN A 54 13.84 -9.03 -12.20
N LYS A 55 14.97 -8.62 -12.79
CA LYS A 55 15.10 -7.43 -13.66
C LYS A 55 14.27 -7.52 -14.95
N ASP A 56 13.77 -8.71 -15.28
CA ASP A 56 13.00 -8.97 -16.51
C ASP A 56 11.49 -8.77 -16.36
N THR A 57 11.02 -8.29 -15.21
CA THR A 57 9.60 -7.98 -15.02
C THR A 57 9.22 -6.70 -15.75
N LYS A 58 8.74 -6.84 -16.99
CA LYS A 58 8.17 -5.74 -17.78
C LYS A 58 6.83 -5.31 -17.18
N PHE A 59 6.73 -4.04 -16.79
CA PHE A 59 5.47 -3.39 -16.42
C PHE A 59 4.98 -2.52 -17.58
N TYR A 60 3.66 -2.45 -17.74
CA TYR A 60 3.02 -1.66 -18.78
C TYR A 60 2.34 -0.45 -18.15
N ASN A 61 2.33 0.71 -18.79
CA ASN A 61 1.57 1.86 -18.33
C ASN A 61 0.16 1.81 -18.92
N LYS A 62 -0.87 1.73 -18.07
CA LYS A 62 -2.27 1.61 -18.50
C LYS A 62 -3.21 2.44 -17.65
N VAL A 63 -4.40 2.69 -18.19
CA VAL A 63 -5.48 3.38 -17.51
C VAL A 63 -6.60 2.40 -17.16
N CYS A 64 -7.06 2.41 -15.91
CA CYS A 64 -8.12 1.52 -15.45
C CYS A 64 -9.46 1.88 -16.12
N VAL A 65 -10.15 0.88 -16.67
CA VAL A 65 -11.45 1.09 -17.35
C VAL A 65 -12.54 1.59 -16.40
N VAL A 66 -12.41 1.35 -15.09
CA VAL A 66 -13.47 1.65 -14.10
C VAL A 66 -13.23 3.00 -13.42
N CYS A 67 -12.05 3.22 -12.84
CA CYS A 67 -11.74 4.43 -12.08
C CYS A 67 -10.91 5.45 -12.86
N LYS A 68 -10.48 5.13 -14.09
CA LYS A 68 -9.67 5.98 -14.97
C LYS A 68 -8.32 6.42 -14.39
N LYS A 69 -7.83 5.74 -13.34
CA LYS A 69 -6.51 5.97 -12.77
C LYS A 69 -5.43 5.22 -13.56
N GLU A 70 -4.26 5.83 -13.65
CA GLU A 70 -3.06 5.19 -14.18
C GLU A 70 -2.58 4.07 -13.25
N PHE A 71 -2.18 2.94 -13.82
CA PHE A 71 -1.68 1.78 -13.10
C PHE A 71 -0.69 0.98 -13.94
N HIS A 72 0.11 0.17 -13.26
CA HIS A 72 1.30 -0.48 -13.82
C HIS A 72 1.18 -2.00 -13.76
N PRO A 73 0.36 -2.65 -14.60
CA PRO A 73 0.20 -4.09 -14.54
C PRO A 73 1.42 -4.86 -15.03
N ARG A 74 1.62 -6.04 -14.45
CA ARG A 74 2.58 -7.05 -14.93
C ARG A 74 2.17 -7.69 -16.27
N HIS A 75 0.87 -7.84 -16.50
CA HIS A 75 0.36 -8.48 -17.72
C HIS A 75 -0.20 -7.44 -18.70
N PRO A 76 0.09 -7.58 -20.01
CA PRO A 76 -0.38 -6.64 -21.03
C PRO A 76 -1.90 -6.70 -21.25
N ASN A 77 -2.60 -7.72 -20.73
CA ASN A 77 -4.06 -7.84 -20.88
C ASN A 77 -4.85 -7.32 -19.68
N SER A 78 -4.17 -6.82 -18.64
CA SER A 78 -4.84 -6.25 -17.47
C SER A 78 -5.57 -4.96 -17.83
N LYS A 79 -6.85 -4.90 -17.45
CA LYS A 79 -7.77 -3.77 -17.73
C LYS A 79 -8.14 -2.96 -16.48
N TYR A 80 -7.86 -3.50 -15.30
CA TYR A 80 -8.31 -2.95 -14.01
C TYR A 80 -7.12 -2.76 -13.08
N CYS A 81 -7.12 -1.67 -12.32
CA CYS A 81 -6.08 -1.39 -11.33
C CYS A 81 -6.21 -2.23 -10.05
N SER A 82 -7.40 -2.75 -9.75
CA SER A 82 -7.66 -3.53 -8.53
C SER A 82 -8.80 -4.54 -8.73
N HIS A 83 -8.86 -5.52 -7.82
CA HIS A 83 -9.94 -6.49 -7.77
C HIS A 83 -11.32 -5.84 -7.53
N GLU A 84 -11.36 -4.73 -6.79
CA GLU A 84 -12.59 -3.97 -6.55
C GLU A 84 -13.18 -3.35 -7.85
N CYS A 85 -12.30 -2.83 -8.71
CA CYS A 85 -12.71 -2.30 -10.02
C CYS A 85 -13.28 -3.43 -10.88
N GLN A 86 -12.62 -4.58 -10.93
CA GLN A 86 -13.13 -5.76 -11.63
C GLN A 86 -14.50 -6.21 -11.12
N LYS A 87 -14.66 -6.31 -9.79
CA LYS A 87 -15.91 -6.73 -9.15
C LYS A 87 -17.06 -5.76 -9.44
N SER A 88 -16.78 -4.46 -9.39
CA SER A 88 -17.77 -3.41 -9.68
C SER A 88 -18.35 -3.56 -11.09
N LEU A 89 -17.49 -3.75 -12.09
CA LEU A 89 -17.93 -3.93 -13.47
C LEU A 89 -18.72 -5.25 -13.65
N TYR A 90 -18.26 -6.33 -13.03
CA TYR A 90 -18.94 -7.63 -13.08
C TYR A 90 -20.37 -7.56 -12.50
N LEU A 91 -20.52 -6.91 -11.34
CA LEU A 91 -21.83 -6.72 -10.70
C LEU A 91 -22.77 -5.86 -11.55
N ALA A 92 -22.24 -4.79 -12.16
CA ALA A 92 -23.01 -3.96 -13.08
C ALA A 92 -23.55 -4.76 -14.28
N LYS A 93 -22.69 -5.59 -14.91
CA LYS A 93 -23.10 -6.48 -16.02
C LYS A 93 -24.16 -7.49 -15.60
N LYS A 94 -24.00 -8.11 -14.44
CA LYS A 94 -24.97 -9.08 -13.89
C LYS A 94 -26.34 -8.44 -13.67
N LYS A 95 -26.39 -7.22 -13.13
CA LYS A 95 -27.65 -6.47 -12.93
C LYS A 95 -28.36 -6.16 -14.25
N VAL A 96 -27.61 -5.72 -15.27
CA VAL A 96 -28.16 -5.44 -16.61
C VAL A 96 -28.71 -6.72 -17.25
N ALA A 97 -27.98 -7.84 -17.15
CA ALA A 97 -28.44 -9.13 -17.67
C ALA A 97 -29.73 -9.61 -16.99
N LYS A 98 -29.85 -9.44 -15.65
CA LYS A 98 -31.07 -9.77 -14.91
C LYS A 98 -32.26 -8.93 -15.41
N LYS A 99 -32.08 -7.60 -15.52
CA LYS A 99 -33.11 -6.69 -16.03
C LYS A 99 -33.55 -7.03 -17.45
N ARG A 100 -32.62 -7.47 -18.32
CA ARG A 100 -32.96 -7.93 -19.69
C ARG A 100 -33.81 -9.20 -19.67
N LYS A 101 -33.52 -10.14 -18.76
CA LYS A 101 -34.36 -11.35 -18.60
C LYS A 101 -35.75 -11.02 -18.06
N GLU A 102 -35.84 -10.11 -17.08
CA GLU A 102 -37.13 -9.66 -16.52
C GLU A 102 -37.99 -8.90 -17.55
N LYS A 103 -37.37 -8.09 -18.43
CA LYS A 103 -38.09 -7.39 -19.50
C LYS A 103 -38.52 -8.31 -20.66
N ASN A 104 -37.83 -9.42 -20.87
CA ASN A 104 -38.13 -10.37 -21.94
C ASN A 104 -39.00 -11.55 -21.47
N GLY A 105 -39.36 -11.60 -20.18
CA GLY A 105 -40.38 -12.50 -19.64
C GLY A 105 -41.72 -11.76 -19.53
N SER A 106 -42.54 -11.85 -20.58
CA SER A 106 -43.93 -11.39 -20.55
C SER A 106 -44.75 -12.19 -19.52
N PRO A 107 -45.73 -11.58 -18.83
CA PRO A 107 -46.68 -12.32 -18.02
C PRO A 107 -47.53 -13.20 -18.94
N GLY A 108 -47.59 -14.49 -18.62
CA GLY A 108 -48.60 -15.43 -19.11
C GLY A 108 -49.62 -15.65 -18.01
#